data_AF-A0A1F4BBB5-F1
#
_entry.id   AF-A0A1F4BBB5-F1
#
_cell.length_a   1.000
_cell.length_b   1.000
_cell.length_c   1.000
_cell.angle_alpha   90.00
_cell.angle_beta   90.00
_cell.angle_gamma   90.00
#
_symmetry.space_group_name_H-M   'P 1'
#
loop_
_entity.id
_entity.type
_entity.pdbx_description
1 polymer ?
#
loop_
_entity_poly.entity_id
_entity_poly.type
_entity_poly.pdbx_seq_one_letter_code
_entity_poly.pdbx_strand_id
1 'polypeptide(L)' 'MAGRRRRKVAVESKTSRFTVLIDPRKKKMFLEICAGRDLTPSQVVRQLMREYIISHAAGRALPEWLTQAAAGKSPRE' A
#
# COMPACT_ATOMS: atom_id res chain seq x y z
N MET A 1 15.77 -24.79 30.24
CA MET A 1 15.09 -24.98 28.93
C MET A 1 13.68 -24.41 29.03
N ALA A 2 13.43 -23.21 28.48
CA ALA A 2 12.09 -22.65 28.39
C ALA A 2 11.89 -22.12 26.97
N GLY A 3 11.24 -22.94 26.14
CA GLY A 3 10.98 -22.64 24.74
C GLY A 3 10.07 -21.43 24.61
N ARG A 4 10.62 -20.31 24.11
CA ARG A 4 9.83 -19.19 23.62
C ARG A 4 8.99 -19.67 22.43
N ARG A 5 7.73 -20.04 22.67
CA ARG A 5 6.73 -20.21 21.60
C ARG A 5 6.62 -18.89 20.86
N ARG A 6 7.26 -18.79 19.69
CA ARG A 6 6.95 -17.75 18.70
C ARG A 6 5.47 -17.92 18.34
N ARG A 7 4.61 -17.04 18.84
CA ARG A 7 3.26 -16.91 18.32
C ARG A 7 3.39 -16.45 16.88
N LYS A 8 3.13 -17.37 15.94
CA LYS A 8 2.98 -17.06 14.52
C LYS A 8 1.75 -16.15 14.41
N VAL A 9 1.96 -14.86 14.15
CA VAL A 9 0.85 -13.96 13.83
C VAL A 9 0.26 -14.48 12.53
N ALA A 10 -0.93 -15.09 12.62
CA ALA A 10 -1.69 -15.49 11.46
C ALA A 10 -2.14 -14.22 10.74
N VAL A 11 -1.46 -13.87 9.65
CA VAL A 11 -1.94 -12.91 8.67
C VAL A 11 -3.13 -13.57 7.98
N GLU A 12 -4.33 -13.36 8.52
CA GLU A 12 -5.55 -13.64 7.78
C GLU A 12 -5.69 -12.55 6.71
N SER A 13 -5.12 -12.82 5.53
CA SER A 13 -5.17 -11.93 4.36
C SER A 13 -6.55 -11.97 3.69
N LYS A 14 -7.60 -11.53 4.38
CA LYS A 14 -8.87 -11.26 3.68
C LYS A 14 -8.70 -9.96 2.87
N THR A 15 -8.25 -10.11 1.63
CA THR A 15 -8.21 -9.02 0.66
C THR A 15 -9.63 -8.50 0.47
N SER A 16 -9.85 -7.24 0.84
CA SER A 16 -11.14 -6.57 0.64
C SER A 16 -11.14 -5.83 -0.70
N ARG A 17 -12.27 -5.85 -1.42
CA ARG A 17 -12.41 -5.11 -2.68
C ARG A 17 -12.70 -3.64 -2.39
N PHE A 18 -12.03 -2.75 -3.12
CA PHE A 18 -12.27 -1.30 -3.07
C PHE A 18 -12.69 -0.84 -4.47
N THR A 19 -13.91 -0.32 -4.58
CA THR A 19 -14.50 0.15 -5.85
C THR A 19 -14.75 1.65 -5.75
N VAL A 20 -14.28 2.41 -6.73
CA VAL A 20 -14.49 3.86 -6.82
C VAL A 20 -15.00 4.19 -8.21
N LEU A 21 -16.01 5.05 -8.28
CA LEU A 21 -16.46 5.63 -9.54
C LEU A 21 -15.54 6.79 -9.90
N ILE A 22 -14.97 6.73 -11.09
CA ILE A 22 -14.10 7.76 -11.64
C ILE A 22 -14.54 8.12 -13.05
N ASP A 23 -14.32 9.37 -13.43
CA ASP A 23 -14.56 9.85 -14.78
C ASP A 23 -13.81 8.97 -15.82
N PRO A 24 -14.44 8.61 -16.95
CA PRO A 24 -13.85 7.72 -17.95
C PRO A 24 -12.59 8.30 -18.60
N ARG A 25 -12.48 9.63 -18.77
CA ARG A 25 -11.28 10.28 -19.32
C ARG A 25 -10.14 10.19 -18.33
N LYS A 26 -10.39 10.43 -17.04
CA LYS A 26 -9.40 10.25 -15.97
C LYS A 26 -8.92 8.80 -15.87
N LYS A 27 -9.84 7.84 -15.95
CA LYS A 27 -9.49 6.41 -15.97
C LYS A 27 -8.54 6.09 -17.12
N LYS A 28 -8.85 6.54 -18.34
CA LYS A 28 -8.00 6.29 -19.52
C LYS A 28 -6.59 6.82 -19.33
N MET A 29 -6.44 8.09 -18.96
CA MET A 29 -5.13 8.71 -18.72
C MET A 29 -4.36 8.00 -17.61
N PHE A 30 -5.02 7.61 -16.52
CA PHE A 30 -4.39 6.87 -15.44
C PHE A 30 -3.85 5.51 -15.91
N LEU A 31 -4.63 4.77 -16.70
CA LEU A 31 -4.22 3.48 -17.25
C LEU A 31 -3.05 3.61 -18.23
N GLU A 32 -3.04 4.65 -19.07
CA GLU A 32 -1.95 4.93 -20.01
C GLU A 32 -0.63 5.23 -19.27
N ILE A 33 -0.68 6.06 -18.23
CA ILE A 33 0.48 6.36 -17.38
C ILE A 33 1.00 5.09 -16.68
N CYS A 34 0.10 4.25 -16.17
CA CYS A 34 0.47 2.99 -15.53
C CYS A 34 1.16 2.04 -16.53
N ALA A 35 0.58 1.89 -17.73
CA ALA A 35 1.13 1.04 -18.79
C ALA A 35 2.50 1.52 -19.25
N GLY A 36 2.71 2.83 -19.43
CA GLY A 36 4.00 3.40 -19.83
C GLY A 36 5.11 3.29 -18.77
N ARG A 37 4.79 2.81 -17.56
CA ARG A 37 5.74 2.61 -16.45
C ARG A 37 5.83 1.16 -16.00
N ASP A 38 5.20 0.22 -16.71
CA ASP A 38 5.11 -1.19 -16.33
C ASP A 38 4.51 -1.42 -14.93
N LEU A 39 3.56 -0.56 -14.54
CA LEU A 39 2.87 -0.65 -13.25
C LEU A 39 1.43 -1.07 -13.42
N THR A 40 0.93 -1.89 -12.51
CA THR A 40 -0.51 -2.17 -12.46
C THR A 40 -1.24 -1.02 -11.73
N PRO A 41 -2.44 -0.64 -12.17
CA PRO A 41 -3.25 0.39 -11.50
C PRO A 41 -3.44 0.12 -10.00
N SER A 42 -3.64 -1.16 -9.64
CA SER A 42 -3.79 -1.58 -8.25
C SER A 42 -2.53 -1.39 -7.40
N GLN A 43 -1.33 -1.47 -7.97
CA GLN A 43 -0.09 -1.17 -7.25
C GLN A 43 0.01 0.33 -6.96
N VAL A 44 -0.29 1.16 -7.96
CA VAL A 44 -0.25 2.62 -7.82
C VAL A 44 -1.28 3.10 -6.80
N VAL A 45 -2.53 2.63 -6.88
CA VAL A 45 -3.59 2.99 -5.92
C VAL A 45 -3.21 2.59 -4.49
N ARG A 46 -2.63 1.40 -4.28
CA ARG A 46 -2.18 0.97 -2.95
C ARG A 46 -1.04 1.85 -2.42
N GLN A 47 -0.12 2.28 -3.28
CA GLN A 47 0.94 3.21 -2.89
C GLN A 47 0.35 4.56 -2.48
N LEU A 48 -0.56 5.12 -3.30
CA LEU A 48 -1.23 6.39 -2.99
C LEU A 48 -2.01 6.32 -1.68
N MET A 49 -2.76 5.23 -1.44
CA MET A 49 -3.47 5.02 -0.17
C MET A 49 -2.52 5.00 1.02
N ARG A 50 -1.40 4.30 0.90
CA ARG A 50 -0.39 4.23 1.98
C ARG A 50 0.18 5.61 2.29
N GLU A 51 0.64 6.32 1.27
CA GLU A 51 1.23 7.66 1.41
C GLU A 51 0.21 8.64 2.00
N TYR A 52 -1.05 8.56 1.57
CA TYR A 52 -2.13 9.38 2.09
C TYR A 52 -2.38 9.11 3.58
N ILE A 53 -2.48 7.83 4.00
CA ILE A 53 -2.68 7.46 5.41
C ILE A 53 -1.52 7.97 6.27
N ILE A 54 -0.27 7.80 5.82
CA ILE A 54 0.91 8.23 6.57
C ILE A 54 0.91 9.75 6.73
N SER A 55 0.67 10.48 5.64
CA SER A 55 0.71 11.95 5.63
C SER A 55 -0.41 12.58 6.46
N HIS A 56 -1.54 11.89 6.63
CA HIS A 56 -2.74 12.42 7.31
C HIS A 56 -3.05 11.72 8.64
N ALA A 57 -2.09 10.96 9.20
CA ALA A 57 -2.33 10.23 10.44
C ALA A 57 -2.56 11.14 11.67
N ALA A 58 -2.28 12.45 11.60
CA ALA A 58 -2.58 13.44 12.63
C ALA A 58 -2.18 13.04 14.06
N GLY A 59 -1.01 12.39 14.20
CA GLY A 59 -0.50 11.91 15.50
C GLY A 59 -1.04 10.55 15.95
N ARG A 60 -1.88 9.88 15.16
CA ARG A 60 -2.28 8.49 15.41
C ARG A 60 -1.07 7.56 15.28
N ALA A 61 -0.91 6.65 16.24
CA ALA A 61 0.03 5.55 16.14
C ALA A 61 -0.32 4.66 14.94
N LEU A 62 0.56 4.63 13.94
CA LEU A 62 0.44 3.73 12.80
C LEU A 62 1.18 2.41 13.09
N PRO A 63 0.64 1.28 12.64
CA PRO A 63 1.30 -0.01 12.84
C PRO A 63 2.58 -0.12 12.00
N GLU A 64 3.59 -0.82 12.52
CA GLU A 64 4.91 -0.91 11.89
C GLU A 64 4.88 -1.42 10.44
N TRP A 65 3.99 -2.36 10.11
CA TRP A 65 3.90 -2.89 8.75
C TRP A 65 3.47 -1.85 7.71
N LEU A 66 2.83 -0.75 8.14
CA LEU A 66 2.43 0.35 7.27
C LEU A 66 3.57 1.36 7.08
N THR A 67 4.32 1.64 8.15
CA THR A 67 5.45 2.58 8.17
C THR A 67 6.74 1.98 7.60
N GLN A 68 7.04 0.71 7.85
CA GLN A 68 8.21 0.00 7.31
C GLN A 68 8.16 -0.10 5.77
N ALA A 69 6.97 -0.22 5.18
CA ALA A 69 6.79 -0.24 3.74
C ALA A 69 7.08 1.12 3.06
N ALA A 70 7.11 2.22 3.82
CA ALA A 70 7.55 3.53 3.34
C ALA A 70 9.07 3.72 3.45
N ALA A 71 9.70 3.12 4.47
CA ALA A 71 11.15 3.19 4.71
C ALA A 71 12.00 2.39 3.71
N GLY A 72 11.40 1.48 2.93
CA GLY A 72 12.09 0.60 1.98
C GLY A 72 12.44 1.20 0.61
N LYS A 73 12.10 2.47 0.33
CA LYS A 73 12.53 3.17 -0.91
C LYS A 73 13.76 4.04 -0.62
N SER A 74 14.89 3.40 -0.33
CA SER A 74 16.17 4.01 -0.69
C SER A 74 16.31 3.90 -2.22
N PRO A 75 16.57 4.99 -2.96
CA PRO A 75 17.00 4.90 -4.34
C PRO A 75 18.19 3.95 -4.40
N ARG A 76 18.03 2.79 -5.04
CA ARG A 76 19.19 2.01 -5.48
C ARG A 76 19.70 2.75 -6.72
N GLU A 77 20.64 3.65 -6.48
CA GLU A 77 21.57 4.19 -7.48
C GLU A 77 22.67 3.15 -7.76
#